data_AF-A0A7S1NV05-F1
#
_entry.id   AF-A0A7S1NV05-F1
#
_cell.length_a   1.000
_cell.length_b   1.000
_cell.length_c   1.000
_cell.angle_alpha   90.00
_cell.angle_beta   90.00
_cell.angle_gamma   90.00
#
_symmetry.space_group_name_H-M   'P 1'
#
loop_
_entity.id
_entity.type
_entity.pdbx_description
1 polymer ?
#
loop_
_entity_poly.entity_id
_entity_poly.type
_entity_poly.pdbx_seq_one_letter_code
_entity_poly.pdbx_strand_id
1 'polypeptide(L)'
;GPDPDDERRRRLEDELKDSTIWFDYLLPRPVRMTLEGFAIVAAAVGVVAAVPEFLASPGTAVESGLLQNMGVNVAVAGVAAVLLSSERKAAARRVQRRTEIRERQLKQGDRVRITTPSGAPATQLREVDDKWILKRLERWGRQDGLPMVGPVKGAILQDLVREAQPRLVYEVGT
;
A
#
# COMPACT_ATOMS: atom_id res chain seq x y z
N GLY A 1 18.59 18.64 -0.44
CA GLY A 1 17.29 18.25 -1.01
C GLY A 1 16.81 16.99 -0.33
N PRO A 2 15.55 16.54 -0.52
CA PRO A 2 15.22 15.15 -0.20
C PRO A 2 16.18 14.27 -0.98
N ASP A 3 16.79 13.31 -0.30
CA ASP A 3 17.69 12.37 -0.95
C ASP A 3 16.87 11.60 -2.00
N PRO A 4 17.26 11.62 -3.29
CA PRO A 4 16.54 10.89 -4.34
C PRO A 4 16.39 9.39 -4.00
N ASP A 5 17.31 8.86 -3.19
CA ASP A 5 17.22 7.49 -2.70
C ASP A 5 16.08 7.30 -1.69
N ASP A 6 15.71 8.34 -0.94
CA ASP A 6 14.62 8.32 0.04
C ASP A 6 13.25 8.28 -0.65
N GLU A 7 13.11 9.01 -1.75
CA GLU A 7 11.88 8.98 -2.56
C GLU A 7 11.74 7.65 -3.30
N ARG A 8 12.85 7.14 -3.85
CA ARG A 8 12.92 5.82 -4.48
C ARG A 8 12.64 4.69 -3.48
N ARG A 9 13.21 4.77 -2.27
CA ARG A 9 12.99 3.81 -1.19
C ARG A 9 11.55 3.81 -0.70
N ARG A 10 10.92 4.98 -0.56
CA ARG A 10 9.49 5.08 -0.26
C ARG A 10 8.63 4.43 -1.35
N ARG A 11 8.97 4.63 -2.63
CA ARG A 11 8.29 3.97 -3.76
C ARG A 11 8.45 2.43 -3.71
N LEU A 12 9.62 1.93 -3.32
CA LEU A 12 9.90 0.49 -3.22
C LEU A 12 9.24 -0.15 -1.98
N GLU A 13 9.27 0.51 -0.83
CA GLU A 13 8.54 0.10 0.37
C GLU A 13 7.03 0.09 0.14
N ASP A 14 6.55 0.97 -0.73
CA ASP A 14 5.16 1.07 -1.15
C ASP A 14 4.71 -0.09 -2.05
N GLU A 15 5.65 -0.81 -2.68
CA GLU A 15 5.41 -1.90 -3.64
C GLU A 15 5.43 -3.30 -3.00
N LEU A 16 6.15 -3.50 -1.88
CA LEU A 16 6.44 -4.83 -1.33
C LEU A 16 5.43 -5.39 -0.32
N LYS A 17 4.53 -4.58 0.26
CA LYS A 17 3.83 -4.97 1.51
C LYS A 17 2.39 -5.47 1.42
N ASP A 18 1.68 -5.31 0.31
CA ASP A 18 0.24 -5.63 0.26
C ASP A 18 -0.13 -6.41 -1.02
N SER A 19 0.48 -7.58 -1.17
CA SER A 19 0.06 -8.59 -2.14
C SER A 19 -1.20 -9.29 -1.61
N THR A 20 -2.26 -9.34 -2.41
CA THR A 20 -3.53 -10.03 -2.06
C THR A 20 -3.61 -11.45 -2.63
N ILE A 21 -2.75 -11.77 -3.60
CA ILE A 21 -2.78 -13.03 -4.35
C ILE A 21 -1.36 -13.55 -4.50
N TRP A 22 -1.15 -14.87 -4.50
CA TRP A 22 0.19 -15.47 -4.59
C TRP A 22 1.02 -14.97 -5.81
N PHE A 23 0.36 -14.68 -6.93
CA PHE A 23 1.00 -14.14 -8.14
C PHE A 23 1.58 -12.73 -7.94
N ASP A 24 1.01 -11.94 -7.03
CA ASP A 24 1.50 -10.60 -6.72
C ASP A 24 2.90 -10.62 -6.07
N TYR A 25 3.31 -11.75 -5.50
CA TYR A 25 4.64 -11.93 -4.93
C TYR A 25 5.71 -12.29 -5.96
N LEU A 26 5.32 -12.81 -7.13
CA LEU A 26 6.27 -13.27 -8.16
C LEU A 26 6.80 -12.13 -9.03
N LEU A 27 5.98 -11.11 -9.27
CA LEU A 27 6.33 -10.01 -10.16
C LEU A 27 6.08 -8.66 -9.48
N PRO A 28 7.12 -7.79 -9.38
CA PRO A 28 6.95 -6.41 -8.95
C PRO A 28 5.90 -5.70 -9.79
N ARG A 29 5.13 -4.80 -9.16
CA ARG A 29 4.04 -4.07 -9.83
C ARG A 29 4.46 -3.37 -11.13
N PRO A 30 5.63 -2.70 -11.24
CA PRO A 30 6.06 -2.12 -12.51
C PRO A 30 6.13 -3.16 -13.62
N VAL A 31 6.66 -4.35 -13.32
CA VAL A 31 6.77 -5.46 -14.27
C VAL A 31 5.38 -5.98 -14.66
N ARG A 32 4.46 -6.15 -13.70
CA ARG A 32 3.08 -6.56 -14.00
C ARG A 32 2.36 -5.58 -14.90
N MET A 33 2.41 -4.29 -14.59
CA MET A 33 1.79 -3.24 -15.40
C MET A 33 2.37 -3.21 -16.82
N THR A 34 3.69 -3.40 -16.96
CA THR A 34 4.34 -3.49 -18.27
C THR A 34 3.88 -4.73 -19.05
N LEU A 35 3.80 -5.90 -18.40
CA LEU A 35 3.33 -7.13 -19.04
C LEU A 35 1.86 -7.04 -19.47
N GLU A 36 0.99 -6.52 -18.61
CA GLU A 36 -0.42 -6.30 -18.93
C GLU A 36 -0.58 -5.29 -20.07
N GLY A 37 0.15 -4.16 -20.00
CA GLY A 37 0.15 -3.16 -21.07
C GLY A 37 0.67 -3.72 -22.40
N PHE A 38 1.74 -4.50 -22.36
CA PHE A 38 2.29 -5.17 -23.53
C PHE A 38 1.30 -6.20 -24.10
N ALA A 39 0.65 -6.99 -23.26
CA ALA A 39 -0.35 -7.97 -23.69
C ALA A 39 -1.52 -7.30 -24.42
N ILE A 40 -2.01 -6.15 -23.93
CA ILE A 40 -3.05 -5.36 -24.60
C ILE A 40 -2.58 -4.89 -25.97
N VAL A 41 -1.37 -4.30 -26.06
CA VAL A 41 -0.82 -3.79 -27.32
C VAL A 41 -0.59 -4.93 -28.32
N ALA A 42 0.04 -6.02 -27.89
CA ALA A 42 0.33 -7.18 -28.73
C ALA A 42 -0.96 -7.80 -29.28
N ALA A 43 -1.98 -7.95 -28.43
CA ALA A 43 -3.28 -8.45 -28.85
C ALA A 43 -3.98 -7.50 -29.83
N ALA A 44 -3.91 -6.19 -29.61
CA ALA A 44 -4.49 -5.21 -30.54
C ALA A 44 -3.80 -5.25 -31.92
N VAL A 45 -2.46 -5.36 -31.94
CA VAL A 45 -1.69 -5.53 -33.17
C VAL A 45 -2.09 -6.82 -33.89
N GLY A 46 -2.27 -7.93 -33.16
CA GLY A 46 -2.74 -9.20 -33.72
C GLY A 46 -4.12 -9.10 -34.38
N VAL A 47 -5.06 -8.37 -33.75
CA VAL A 47 -6.38 -8.10 -34.36
C VAL A 47 -6.25 -7.24 -35.61
N VAL A 48 -5.49 -6.14 -35.55
CA VAL A 48 -5.31 -5.22 -36.68
C VAL A 48 -4.64 -5.92 -37.86
N ALA A 49 -3.66 -6.79 -37.61
CA ALA A 49 -2.98 -7.57 -38.65
C ALA A 49 -3.89 -8.61 -39.31
N ALA A 50 -4.88 -9.14 -38.59
CA ALA A 50 -5.83 -10.12 -39.10
C ALA A 50 -6.97 -9.50 -39.94
N VAL A 51 -7.24 -8.19 -39.80
CA VAL A 51 -8.32 -7.49 -40.52
C VAL A 51 -8.16 -7.51 -42.04
N PRO A 52 -6.98 -7.19 -42.63
CA PRO A 52 -6.79 -7.24 -44.08
C PRO A 52 -7.02 -8.63 -44.67
N GLU A 53 -6.55 -9.68 -43.99
CA GLU A 53 -6.72 -11.08 -44.43
C GLU A 53 -8.20 -11.49 -44.37
N PHE A 54 -8.91 -11.07 -43.32
CA PHE A 54 -10.35 -11.30 -43.19
C PHE A 54 -11.15 -10.60 -44.30
N LEU A 55 -10.80 -9.36 -44.64
CA LEU A 55 -11.46 -8.61 -45.71
C LEU A 55 -11.16 -9.18 -47.10
N ALA A 56 -9.95 -9.71 -47.31
CA ALA A 56 -9.55 -10.31 -48.58
C ALA A 56 -10.20 -11.68 -48.83
N SER A 57 -10.46 -12.47 -47.77
CA SER A 57 -10.97 -13.84 -47.92
C SER A 57 -11.89 -14.25 -46.76
N PRO A 58 -13.07 -13.63 -46.64
CA PRO A 58 -13.99 -13.90 -45.52
C PRO A 58 -14.55 -15.33 -45.55
N GLY A 59 -14.70 -15.93 -46.75
CA GLY A 59 -15.25 -17.27 -46.91
C GLY A 59 -14.38 -18.41 -46.34
N THR A 60 -13.06 -18.19 -46.23
CA THR A 60 -12.11 -19.18 -45.71
C THR A 60 -11.66 -18.88 -44.28
N ALA A 61 -12.15 -17.79 -43.67
CA ALA A 61 -11.68 -17.28 -42.38
C ALA A 61 -11.97 -18.21 -41.19
N VAL A 62 -12.96 -19.10 -41.32
CA VAL A 62 -13.26 -20.15 -40.33
C VAL A 62 -12.26 -21.30 -40.48
N GLU A 63 -12.01 -21.76 -41.71
CA GLU A 63 -11.13 -22.89 -42.01
C GLU A 63 -9.65 -22.57 -41.74
N SER A 64 -9.23 -21.32 -41.96
CA SER A 64 -7.86 -20.87 -41.67
C SER A 64 -7.59 -20.60 -40.17
N GLY A 65 -8.61 -20.72 -39.31
CA GLY A 65 -8.50 -20.37 -37.89
C GLY A 65 -8.34 -18.86 -37.64
N LEU A 66 -8.46 -18.02 -38.66
CA LEU A 66 -8.31 -16.57 -38.56
C LEU A 66 -9.31 -15.96 -37.56
N LEU A 67 -10.58 -16.37 -37.61
CA LEU A 67 -11.59 -15.93 -36.67
C LEU A 67 -11.31 -16.37 -35.23
N GLN A 68 -10.76 -17.57 -35.05
CA GLN A 68 -10.34 -18.06 -33.74
C GLN A 68 -9.18 -17.21 -33.20
N ASN A 69 -8.19 -16.88 -34.03
CA ASN A 69 -7.05 -16.05 -33.65
C ASN A 69 -7.48 -14.62 -33.27
N MET A 70 -8.39 -14.02 -34.04
CA MET A 70 -8.98 -12.72 -33.70
C MET A 70 -9.73 -12.79 -32.37
N GLY A 71 -10.55 -13.83 -32.17
CA GLY A 71 -11.28 -14.05 -30.93
C GLY A 71 -10.37 -14.21 -29.72
N VAL A 72 -9.29 -14.98 -29.84
CA VAL A 72 -8.28 -15.15 -28.77
C VAL A 72 -7.60 -13.83 -28.45
N ASN A 73 -7.18 -13.04 -29.45
CA ASN A 73 -6.56 -11.75 -29.19
C ASN A 73 -7.53 -10.78 -28.51
N VAL A 74 -8.80 -10.72 -28.93
CA VAL A 74 -9.82 -9.90 -28.25
C VAL A 74 -10.01 -10.36 -26.80
N ALA A 75 -10.07 -11.66 -26.54
CA ALA A 75 -10.18 -12.20 -25.19
C ALA A 75 -8.97 -11.86 -24.32
N VAL A 76 -7.74 -12.02 -24.84
CA VAL A 76 -6.50 -11.66 -24.14
C VAL A 76 -6.46 -10.16 -23.82
N ALA A 77 -6.79 -9.31 -24.79
CA ALA A 77 -6.87 -7.86 -24.59
C ALA A 77 -7.89 -7.51 -23.49
N GLY A 78 -9.06 -8.15 -23.51
CA GLY A 78 -10.11 -7.96 -22.51
C GLY A 78 -9.64 -8.34 -21.10
N VAL A 79 -9.06 -9.53 -20.93
CA VAL A 79 -8.54 -10.00 -19.64
C VAL A 79 -7.43 -9.07 -19.14
N ALA A 80 -6.45 -8.73 -19.98
CA ALA A 80 -5.35 -7.85 -19.61
C ALA A 80 -5.84 -6.43 -19.25
N ALA A 81 -6.84 -5.90 -19.94
CA ALA A 81 -7.45 -4.61 -19.61
C ALA A 81 -8.19 -4.62 -18.26
N VAL A 82 -8.89 -5.71 -17.93
CA VAL A 82 -9.55 -5.89 -16.62
C VAL A 82 -8.52 -5.92 -15.51
N LEU A 83 -7.43 -6.70 -15.67
CA LEU A 83 -6.34 -6.77 -14.71
C LEU A 83 -5.68 -5.40 -14.49
N LEU A 84 -5.31 -4.71 -15.58
CA LEU A 84 -4.69 -3.38 -15.52
C LEU A 84 -5.60 -2.34 -14.85
N SER A 85 -6.90 -2.39 -15.13
CA SER A 85 -7.89 -1.51 -14.49
C SER A 85 -8.02 -1.80 -13.00
N SER A 86 -8.01 -3.07 -12.61
CA SER A 86 -8.06 -3.48 -11.21
C SER A 86 -6.84 -3.01 -10.42
N GLU A 87 -5.64 -3.10 -11.02
CA GLU A 87 -4.37 -2.61 -10.46
C GLU A 87 -4.38 -1.09 -10.26
N ARG A 88 -4.89 -0.33 -11.26
CA ARG A 88 -5.04 1.13 -11.14
C ARG A 88 -6.00 1.51 -10.01
N LYS A 89 -7.14 0.83 -9.90
CA LYS A 89 -8.11 1.05 -8.81
C LYS A 89 -7.52 0.70 -7.45
N ALA A 90 -6.79 -0.41 -7.34
CA ALA A 90 -6.08 -0.80 -6.13
C ALA A 90 -5.06 0.27 -5.72
N ALA A 91 -4.27 0.78 -6.68
CA ALA A 91 -3.30 1.84 -6.42
C ALA A 91 -3.95 3.13 -5.89
N ALA A 92 -5.05 3.57 -6.49
CA ALA A 92 -5.80 4.74 -6.02
C ALA A 92 -6.29 4.55 -4.57
N ARG A 93 -6.85 3.37 -4.26
CA ARG A 93 -7.29 3.03 -2.90
C ARG A 93 -6.13 2.99 -1.89
N ARG A 94 -4.93 2.53 -2.29
CA ARG A 94 -3.73 2.53 -1.43
C ARG A 94 -3.32 3.96 -1.08
N VAL A 95 -3.28 4.86 -2.06
CA VAL A 95 -2.95 6.27 -1.83
C VAL A 95 -3.97 6.91 -0.89
N GLN A 96 -5.26 6.68 -1.12
CA GLN A 96 -6.33 7.17 -0.24
C GLN A 96 -6.17 6.64 1.19
N ARG A 97 -6.00 5.32 1.36
CA ARG A 97 -5.83 4.68 2.66
C ARG A 97 -4.61 5.23 3.42
N ARG A 98 -3.50 5.49 2.72
CA ARG A 98 -2.30 6.09 3.34
C ARG A 98 -2.53 7.54 3.75
N THR A 99 -3.24 8.32 2.94
CA THR A 99 -3.65 9.68 3.30
C THR A 99 -4.54 9.66 4.53
N GLU A 100 -5.55 8.78 4.57
CA GLU A 100 -6.41 8.61 5.74
C GLU A 100 -5.64 8.17 6.99
N ILE A 101 -4.73 7.19 6.87
CA ILE A 101 -3.89 6.75 7.99
C ILE A 101 -3.01 7.92 8.48
N ARG A 102 -2.40 8.67 7.56
CA ARG A 102 -1.57 9.84 7.90
C ARG A 102 -2.40 10.91 8.61
N GLU A 103 -3.60 11.20 8.14
CA GLU A 103 -4.51 12.14 8.77
C GLU A 103 -4.96 11.67 10.15
N ARG A 104 -5.29 10.38 10.30
CA ARG A 104 -5.61 9.78 11.60
C ARG A 104 -4.43 9.89 12.56
N GLN A 105 -3.22 9.58 12.11
CA GLN A 105 -1.99 9.69 12.91
C GLN A 105 -1.69 11.15 13.31
N LEU A 106 -1.94 12.12 12.42
CA LEU A 106 -1.82 13.54 12.73
C LEU A 106 -2.84 13.98 13.78
N LYS A 107 -4.11 13.59 13.62
CA LYS A 107 -5.19 13.89 14.59
C LYS A 107 -4.90 13.26 15.96
N GLN A 108 -4.27 12.10 15.97
CA GLN A 108 -3.88 11.38 17.18
C GLN A 108 -2.58 11.91 17.83
N GLY A 109 -1.82 12.77 17.13
CA GLY A 109 -0.55 13.30 17.61
C GLY A 109 0.64 12.33 17.49
N ASP A 110 0.47 11.22 16.77
CA ASP A 110 1.54 10.25 16.50
C ASP A 110 2.49 10.73 15.38
N ARG A 111 2.05 11.72 14.61
CA ARG A 111 2.79 12.32 13.50
C ARG A 111 2.81 13.83 13.64
N VAL A 112 3.90 14.46 13.21
CA VAL A 112 4.10 15.91 13.31
C VAL A 112 4.33 16.48 11.91
N ARG A 113 3.79 17.67 11.65
CA ARG A 113 4.08 18.42 10.42
C ARG A 113 5.44 19.10 10.58
N ILE A 114 6.33 18.86 9.63
CA ILE A 114 7.67 19.44 9.59
C ILE A 114 7.85 20.21 8.28
N THR A 115 8.67 21.25 8.31
CA THR A 115 9.10 21.95 7.09
C THR A 115 10.45 21.37 6.71
N THR A 116 10.57 20.87 5.48
CA THR A 116 11.85 20.38 4.97
C THR A 116 12.84 21.52 4.76
N PRO A 117 14.16 21.24 4.64
CA PRO A 117 15.16 22.26 4.34
C PRO A 117 14.89 23.03 3.03
N SER A 118 14.13 22.43 2.10
CA SER A 118 13.69 23.06 0.84
C SER A 118 12.41 23.88 0.98
N GLY A 119 11.89 24.10 2.19
CA GLY A 119 10.65 24.84 2.45
C GLY A 119 9.36 24.07 2.15
N ALA A 120 9.44 22.81 1.69
CA ALA A 120 8.26 22.03 1.37
C ALA A 120 7.63 21.40 2.64
N PRO A 121 6.29 21.37 2.75
CA PRO A 121 5.61 20.74 3.88
C PRO A 121 5.78 19.21 3.83
N ALA A 122 6.20 18.62 4.94
CA ALA A 122 6.31 17.17 5.11
C ALA A 122 5.72 16.72 6.45
N THR A 123 5.57 15.40 6.62
CA THR A 123 5.08 14.82 7.88
C THR A 123 6.01 13.70 8.33
N GLN A 124 6.48 13.77 9.57
CA GLN A 124 7.36 12.77 10.17
C GLN A 124 6.66 12.11 11.35
N LEU A 125 6.91 10.81 11.56
CA LEU A 125 6.50 10.15 12.80
C LEU A 125 7.19 10.83 13.97
N ARG A 126 6.44 11.04 15.05
CA ARG A 126 7.03 11.56 16.28
C ARG A 126 8.05 10.54 16.80
N GLU A 127 9.13 11.05 17.39
CA GLU A 127 10.08 10.20 18.10
C GLU A 127 9.37 9.43 19.21
N VAL A 128 9.77 8.17 19.40
CA VAL A 128 9.17 7.28 20.39
C VAL A 128 9.73 7.67 21.76
N ASP A 129 8.97 8.48 22.49
CA ASP A 129 9.25 8.87 23.88
C ASP A 129 8.30 8.14 24.85
N ASP A 130 8.62 8.10 26.15
CA ASP A 130 7.80 7.43 27.18
C ASP A 130 6.35 7.95 27.17
N LYS A 131 6.16 9.25 26.95
CA LYS A 131 4.83 9.87 26.89
C LYS A 131 4.03 9.37 25.68
N TRP A 132 4.69 9.15 24.56
CA TRP A 132 4.10 8.60 23.35
C TRP A 132 3.69 7.14 23.56
N ILE A 133 4.57 6.33 24.19
CA ILE A 133 4.29 4.92 24.50
C ILE A 133 3.06 4.82 25.40
N LEU A 134 3.03 5.57 26.51
CA LEU A 134 1.92 5.57 27.46
C LEU A 134 0.60 5.99 26.80
N LYS A 135 0.61 7.06 25.99
CA LYS A 135 -0.58 7.50 25.25
C LYS A 135 -1.07 6.46 24.25
N ARG A 136 -0.15 5.74 23.60
CA ARG A 136 -0.50 4.70 22.63
C ARG A 136 -1.09 3.47 23.32
N LEU A 137 -0.47 3.02 24.41
CA LEU A 137 -0.96 1.91 25.23
C LEU A 137 -2.34 2.21 25.84
N GLU A 138 -2.55 3.42 26.35
CA GLU A 138 -3.86 3.82 26.87
C GLU A 138 -4.93 3.79 25.78
N ARG A 139 -4.62 4.30 24.58
CA ARG A 139 -5.55 4.32 23.46
C ARG A 139 -5.92 2.89 23.03
N TRP A 140 -4.94 2.01 22.99
CA TRP A 140 -5.15 0.60 22.67
C TRP A 140 -5.97 -0.09 23.76
N GLY A 141 -5.62 0.11 25.03
CA GLY A 141 -6.38 -0.45 26.15
C GLY A 141 -7.83 0.02 26.20
N ARG A 142 -8.10 1.30 25.92
CA ARG A 142 -9.50 1.79 25.80
C ARG A 142 -10.26 1.16 24.64
N GLN A 143 -9.59 0.93 23.51
CA GLN A 143 -10.20 0.32 22.34
C GLN A 143 -10.59 -1.14 22.60
N ASP A 144 -9.74 -1.87 23.32
CA ASP A 144 -9.91 -3.31 23.57
C ASP A 144 -10.55 -3.60 24.94
N GLY A 145 -10.92 -2.57 25.70
CA GLY A 145 -11.52 -2.71 27.04
C GLY A 145 -10.56 -3.25 28.10
N LEU A 146 -9.24 -3.08 27.90
CA LEU A 146 -8.22 -3.55 28.82
C LEU A 146 -8.12 -2.64 30.05
N PRO A 147 -8.03 -3.21 31.27
CA PRO A 147 -7.91 -2.45 32.50
C PRO A 147 -6.50 -1.86 32.64
N MET A 148 -6.26 -0.72 32.01
CA MET A 148 -4.99 0.01 32.11
C MET A 148 -4.98 0.93 33.33
N VAL A 149 -3.83 1.04 34.01
CA VAL A 149 -3.60 1.98 35.13
C VAL A 149 -3.92 3.43 34.71
N GLY A 150 -3.61 3.79 33.46
CA GLY A 150 -3.86 5.11 32.89
C GLY A 150 -2.84 6.17 33.34
N PRO A 151 -2.79 7.33 32.67
CA PRO A 151 -1.70 8.30 32.81
C PRO A 151 -1.65 8.96 34.20
N VAL A 152 -2.81 9.21 34.82
CA VAL A 152 -2.89 9.87 36.13
C VAL A 152 -2.35 8.96 37.23
N LYS A 153 -2.84 7.71 37.31
CA LYS A 153 -2.35 6.74 38.30
C LYS A 153 -0.91 6.33 38.00
N GLY A 154 -0.53 6.25 36.72
CA GLY A 154 0.84 5.99 36.30
C GLY A 154 1.83 7.06 36.78
N ALA A 155 1.45 8.35 36.70
CA ALA A 155 2.27 9.44 37.24
C ALA A 155 2.46 9.33 38.76
N ILE A 156 1.38 9.01 39.50
CA ILE A 156 1.47 8.79 40.95
C ILE A 156 2.40 7.62 41.28
N LEU A 157 2.28 6.50 40.57
CA LEU A 157 3.18 5.36 40.75
C LEU A 157 4.64 5.74 40.45
N GLN A 158 4.86 6.54 39.41
CA GLN A 158 6.19 7.01 39.05
C GLN A 158 6.81 7.91 40.12
N ASP A 159 6.01 8.80 40.73
CA ASP A 159 6.44 9.64 41.86
C ASP A 159 6.76 8.79 43.10
N LEU A 160 5.91 7.81 43.43
CA LEU A 160 6.14 6.89 44.54
C LEU A 160 7.42 6.06 44.36
N VAL A 161 7.67 5.56 43.14
CA VAL A 161 8.90 4.82 42.82
C VAL A 161 10.12 5.73 42.92
N ARG A 162 10.01 6.98 42.45
CA ARG A 162 11.10 7.96 42.53
C ARG A 162 11.44 8.35 43.97
N GLU A 163 10.42 8.49 44.82
CA GLU A 163 10.58 8.81 46.24
C GLU A 163 11.18 7.63 47.03
N ALA A 164 10.65 6.42 46.83
CA ALA A 164 11.07 5.25 47.58
C ALA A 164 12.40 4.64 47.09
N GLN A 165 12.81 4.92 45.85
CA GLN A 165 13.97 4.34 45.17
C GLN A 165 14.15 2.83 45.43
N PRO A 166 13.11 2.01 45.16
CA PRO A 166 13.16 0.59 45.49
C PRO A 166 14.20 -0.14 44.65
N ARG A 167 14.86 -1.15 45.25
CA ARG A 167 15.81 -2.01 44.53
C ARG A 167 15.13 -3.06 43.65
N LEU A 168 13.86 -3.36 43.93
CA LEU A 168 13.05 -4.36 43.21
C LEU A 168 11.59 -3.91 43.17
N VAL A 169 10.96 -4.02 42.01
CA VAL A 169 9.52 -3.82 41.81
C VAL A 169 8.94 -5.14 41.31
N TYR A 170 7.83 -5.57 41.90
CA TYR A 170 7.10 -6.77 41.50
C TYR A 170 5.69 -6.38 41.06
N GLU A 171 5.31 -6.78 39.85
CA GLU A 171 4.00 -6.50 39.24
C GLU A 171 3.15 -7.79 39.23
N VAL A 172 1.87 -7.69 39.60
CA VAL A 172 0.93 -8.81 39.64
C VAL A 172 -0.28 -8.50 38.76
N GLY A 173 -0.43 -9.26 37.67
CA GLY A 173 -1.47 -9.06 36.65
C GLY A 173 -1.00 -8.12 35.55
N THR A 174 -0.56 -8.69 34.42
CA THR A 174 -0.11 -7.99 33.21
C THR A 174 -1.16 -8.03 32.12
#